data_AF-A0A9D3VJH7-F1
#
_entry.id   AF-A0A9D3VJH7-F1
#
_cell.length_a   1.000
_cell.length_b   1.000
_cell.length_c   1.000
_cell.angle_alpha   90.00
_cell.angle_beta   90.00
_cell.angle_gamma   90.00
#
_symmetry.space_group_name_H-M   'P 1'
#
loop_
_entity.id
_entity.type
_entity.pdbx_description
1 polymer ?
#
loop_
_entity_poly.entity_id
_entity_poly.type
_entity_poly.pdbx_seq_one_letter_code
_entity_poly.pdbx_strand_id
1 'polypeptide(L)'
;MSHNEHFLFPKVQSSVLSDPSLFFSRNLLSSPLPTNSFFQNFTLKNGDYPEYIHPYLIKSAHSSISISYPSFFHNPPSIYQKFVRDLTIFSTDKTTSASDKSHVITSNGDLSLTLDIPSSNLRFFLVRGSPFLTCSVPARHGDQSPLFMQFSRFLPIVHSPSIPLS
;
A
#
# COMPACT_ATOMS: atom_id res chain seq x y z
N MET A 1 29.49 36.10 28.59
CA MET A 1 29.35 34.85 27.81
C MET A 1 27.88 34.46 27.87
N SER A 2 27.08 34.77 26.84
CA SER A 2 25.65 34.46 26.85
C SER A 2 25.44 32.99 26.50
N HIS A 3 24.90 32.23 27.44
CA HIS A 3 24.44 30.87 27.19
C HIS A 3 23.31 30.91 26.15
N ASN A 4 23.58 30.41 24.95
CA ASN A 4 22.59 30.23 23.90
C ASN A 4 21.82 28.92 24.17
N GLU A 5 21.06 28.89 25.26
CA GLU A 5 20.16 27.77 25.58
C GLU A 5 18.91 27.92 24.71
N HIS A 6 18.82 27.07 23.68
CA HIS A 6 17.64 27.03 22.81
C HIS A 6 16.43 26.55 23.61
N PHE A 7 15.28 27.22 23.46
CA PHE A 7 14.03 26.76 24.05
C PHE A 7 13.66 25.38 23.49
N LEU A 8 13.60 24.38 24.37
CA LEU A 8 13.22 23.01 24.04
C LEU A 8 11.80 22.75 24.51
N PHE A 9 10.96 22.25 23.60
CA PHE A 9 9.65 21.72 23.97
C PHE A 9 9.81 20.46 24.83
N PRO A 10 8.93 20.23 25.82
CA PRO A 10 8.96 19.02 26.62
C PRO A 10 8.75 17.79 25.73
N LYS A 11 9.52 16.74 25.99
CA LYS A 11 9.33 15.45 25.32
C LYS A 11 8.00 14.85 25.78
N VAL A 12 7.11 14.55 24.84
CA VAL A 12 5.81 13.92 25.09
C VAL A 12 5.75 12.60 24.34
N GLN A 13 5.22 11.56 25.00
CA GLN A 13 4.86 10.31 24.35
C GLN A 13 3.36 10.33 24.08
N SER A 14 2.97 10.25 22.81
CA SER A 14 1.55 10.20 22.43
C SER A 14 0.95 8.86 22.84
N SER A 15 -0.16 8.90 23.57
CA SER A 15 -0.99 7.71 23.89
C SER A 15 -2.09 7.47 22.85
N VAL A 16 -2.26 8.40 21.89
CA VAL A 16 -3.39 8.40 20.95
C VAL A 16 -3.08 7.59 19.68
N LEU A 17 -1.82 7.59 19.24
CA LEU A 17 -1.39 6.93 18.01
C LEU A 17 -0.44 5.78 18.34
N SER A 18 -0.70 4.62 17.73
CA SER A 18 0.22 3.49 17.73
C SER A 18 1.54 3.86 17.04
N ASP A 19 2.62 3.17 17.40
CA ASP A 19 3.93 3.40 16.79
C ASP A 19 3.91 3.03 15.29
N PRO A 20 4.07 4.00 14.38
CA PRO A 20 4.03 3.74 12.94
C PRO A 20 5.32 3.11 12.42
N SER A 21 6.40 3.08 13.22
CA SER A 21 7.72 2.57 12.80
C SER A 21 7.67 1.13 12.26
N LEU A 22 6.68 0.35 12.71
CA LEU A 22 6.44 -1.02 12.28
C LEU A 22 6.12 -1.15 10.79
N PHE A 23 5.59 -0.10 10.16
CA PHE A 23 5.22 -0.05 8.75
C PHE A 23 6.32 0.52 7.86
N PHE A 24 7.46 0.95 8.41
CA PHE A 24 8.55 1.53 7.63
C PHE A 24 9.79 0.63 7.64
N SER A 25 10.52 0.61 6.53
CA SER A 25 11.82 -0.03 6.46
C SER A 25 12.88 0.71 7.28
N ARG A 26 13.92 0.00 7.73
CA ARG A 26 14.96 0.55 8.62
C ARG A 26 15.64 1.81 8.08
N ASN A 27 15.84 1.89 6.75
CA ASN A 27 16.43 3.06 6.09
C ASN A 27 15.57 4.33 6.19
N LEU A 28 14.28 4.22 6.49
CA LEU A 28 13.39 5.37 6.66
C LEU A 28 13.26 5.80 8.13
N LEU A 29 13.73 4.99 9.08
CA LEU A 29 13.65 5.27 10.52
C LEU A 29 14.75 6.23 11.01
N SER A 30 15.75 6.53 10.19
CA SER A 30 16.81 7.49 10.53
C SER A 30 16.40 8.96 10.37
N SER A 31 15.28 9.22 9.72
CA SER A 31 14.69 10.54 9.52
C SER A 31 13.30 10.63 10.18
N PRO A 32 12.80 11.85 10.47
CA PRO A 32 11.43 12.01 10.94
C PRO A 32 10.43 11.36 9.97
N LEU A 33 9.50 10.57 10.50
CA LEU A 33 8.49 9.90 9.70
C LEU A 33 7.48 10.91 9.14
N PRO A 34 7.03 10.73 7.89
CA PRO A 34 6.11 11.65 7.26
C PRO A 34 4.75 11.66 7.98
N THR A 35 4.21 12.86 8.20
CA THR A 35 2.87 13.07 8.78
C THR A 35 1.99 13.80 7.76
N ASN A 36 0.67 13.57 7.78
CA ASN A 36 -0.29 14.15 6.83
C ASN A 36 0.00 13.81 5.35
N SER A 37 0.56 12.63 5.10
CA SER A 37 0.83 12.15 3.74
C SER A 37 -0.39 11.49 3.11
N PHE A 38 -0.45 11.49 1.77
CA PHE A 38 -1.54 10.86 1.01
C PHE A 38 -1.65 9.34 1.23
N PHE A 39 -0.67 8.73 1.91
CA PHE A 39 -0.60 7.29 2.17
C PHE A 39 -0.74 6.93 3.65
N GLN A 40 -1.13 7.90 4.48
CA GLN A 40 -1.11 7.76 5.93
C GLN A 40 -1.97 6.59 6.42
N ASN A 41 -3.04 6.18 5.73
CA ASN A 41 -3.88 5.07 6.17
C ASN A 41 -3.15 3.71 6.18
N PHE A 42 -2.05 3.58 5.43
CA PHE A 42 -1.20 2.40 5.50
C PHE A 42 -0.42 2.29 6.82
N THR A 43 -0.26 3.37 7.57
CA THR A 43 0.51 3.36 8.84
C THR A 43 -0.35 3.51 10.08
N LEU A 44 -1.68 3.61 9.92
CA LEU A 44 -2.63 3.78 11.02
C LEU A 44 -3.26 2.46 11.41
N LYS A 45 -3.38 2.21 12.73
CA LYS A 45 -3.91 0.96 13.29
C LYS A 45 -3.18 -0.27 12.71
N ASN A 46 -3.88 -1.10 11.93
CA ASN A 46 -3.32 -2.29 11.28
C ASN A 46 -2.84 -2.01 9.85
N GLY A 47 -2.91 -0.76 9.40
CA GLY A 47 -2.54 -0.35 8.04
C GLY A 47 -3.47 -0.92 6.97
N ASP A 48 -4.66 -1.35 7.36
CA ASP A 48 -5.65 -2.03 6.53
C ASP A 48 -6.81 -1.11 6.13
N TYR A 49 -6.71 0.20 6.38
CA TYR A 49 -7.70 1.15 5.88
C TYR A 49 -7.47 1.44 4.39
N PRO A 50 -8.53 1.57 3.58
CA PRO A 50 -8.38 1.99 2.19
C PRO A 50 -7.76 3.38 2.09
N GLU A 51 -6.84 3.55 1.15
CA GLU A 51 -6.17 4.80 0.85
C GLU A 51 -6.53 5.26 -0.56
N TYR A 52 -6.81 6.55 -0.72
CA TYR A 52 -7.15 7.11 -2.03
C TYR A 52 -5.89 7.57 -2.77
N ILE A 53 -5.45 6.73 -3.69
CA ILE A 53 -4.34 7.00 -4.60
C ILE A 53 -4.94 7.18 -5.98
N HIS A 54 -5.32 8.42 -6.28
CA HIS A 54 -6.04 8.77 -7.51
C HIS A 54 -5.42 8.06 -8.74
N PRO A 55 -6.24 7.40 -9.58
CA PRO A 55 -7.70 7.35 -9.55
C PRO A 55 -8.31 6.22 -8.70
N TYR A 56 -7.53 5.47 -7.93
CA TYR A 56 -7.96 4.24 -7.25
C TYR A 56 -8.07 4.39 -5.72
N LEU A 57 -8.89 3.53 -5.12
CA LEU A 57 -8.74 3.20 -3.70
C LEU A 57 -7.93 1.91 -3.58
N ILE A 58 -6.93 1.91 -2.71
CA ILE A 58 -6.00 0.80 -2.52
C ILE A 58 -6.02 0.39 -1.04
N LYS A 59 -6.16 -0.91 -0.78
CA LYS A 59 -6.22 -1.47 0.57
C LYS A 59 -5.24 -2.64 0.68
N SER A 60 -4.37 -2.61 1.69
CA SER A 60 -3.54 -3.77 2.05
C SER A 60 -4.26 -4.64 3.07
N ALA A 61 -4.29 -5.96 2.86
CA ALA A 61 -4.85 -6.90 3.83
C ALA A 61 -4.31 -8.32 3.59
N HIS A 62 -3.99 -9.04 4.67
CA HIS A 62 -3.65 -10.48 4.65
C HIS A 62 -2.64 -10.87 3.55
N SER A 63 -1.55 -10.11 3.41
CA SER A 63 -0.52 -10.37 2.38
C SER A 63 -1.00 -10.18 0.93
N SER A 64 -1.95 -9.27 0.72
CA SER A 64 -2.49 -8.95 -0.60
C SER A 64 -2.79 -7.45 -0.71
N ILE A 65 -2.80 -6.94 -1.95
CA ILE A 65 -3.36 -5.63 -2.25
C ILE A 65 -4.69 -5.82 -2.96
N SER A 66 -5.69 -5.10 -2.47
CA SER A 66 -6.98 -4.95 -3.11
C SER A 66 -7.14 -3.56 -3.68
N ILE A 67 -7.62 -3.47 -4.92
CA ILE A 67 -7.84 -2.23 -5.66
C ILE A 67 -9.32 -2.07 -5.94
N SER A 68 -9.80 -0.83 -5.86
CA SER A 68 -11.16 -0.43 -6.21
C SER A 68 -11.10 0.81 -7.09
N TYR A 69 -11.84 0.82 -8.18
CA TYR A 69 -12.21 2.06 -8.84
C TYR A 69 -13.32 2.72 -8.01
N PRO A 70 -13.20 4.01 -7.64
CA PRO A 70 -14.11 4.65 -6.71
C PRO A 70 -15.56 4.57 -7.18
N SER A 71 -16.43 4.01 -6.34
CA SER A 71 -17.87 4.17 -6.48
C SER A 71 -18.31 5.24 -5.50
N PHE A 72 -18.85 6.34 -6.02
CA PHE A 72 -19.39 7.40 -5.18
C PHE A 72 -20.77 7.01 -4.66
N PHE A 73 -20.99 7.24 -3.37
CA PHE A 73 -22.29 7.19 -2.76
C PHE A 73 -22.68 8.59 -2.34
N HIS A 74 -23.87 9.01 -2.77
CA HIS A 74 -24.37 10.36 -2.57
C HIS A 74 -25.50 10.33 -1.56
N ASN A 75 -25.34 11.08 -0.48
CA ASN A 75 -26.40 11.47 0.43
C ASN A 75 -26.49 13.00 0.45
N PRO A 76 -27.65 13.61 0.77
CA PRO A 76 -27.78 15.06 0.81
C PRO A 76 -26.73 15.79 1.67
N PRO A 77 -26.31 15.30 2.86
CA PRO A 77 -25.27 15.95 3.65
C PRO A 77 -23.83 15.54 3.28
N SER A 78 -23.62 14.51 2.45
CA SER A 78 -22.27 13.97 2.23
C SER A 78 -22.12 13.12 0.97
N ILE A 79 -20.95 13.21 0.37
CA ILE A 79 -20.49 12.32 -0.69
C ILE A 79 -19.31 11.54 -0.13
N TYR A 80 -19.36 10.21 -0.23
CA TYR A 80 -18.24 9.37 0.18
C TYR A 80 -17.92 8.32 -0.88
N GLN A 81 -16.67 7.86 -0.89
CA GLN A 81 -16.23 6.80 -1.77
C GLN A 81 -16.34 5.46 -1.04
N LYS A 82 -17.09 4.52 -1.62
CA LYS A 82 -17.21 3.17 -1.08
C LYS A 82 -16.09 2.30 -1.65
N PHE A 83 -15.32 1.67 -0.77
CA PHE A 83 -14.35 0.65 -1.18
C PHE A 83 -15.05 -0.65 -1.55
N VAL A 84 -14.91 -1.09 -2.80
CA VAL A 84 -15.40 -2.39 -3.29
C VAL A 84 -14.29 -3.07 -4.08
N ARG A 85 -13.92 -4.29 -3.67
CA ARG A 85 -12.77 -5.04 -4.18
C ARG A 85 -12.92 -5.41 -5.68
N ASP A 86 -12.44 -4.57 -6.58
CA ASP A 86 -12.51 -4.81 -8.03
C ASP A 86 -11.46 -5.82 -8.48
N LEU A 87 -10.24 -5.63 -8.00
CA LEU A 87 -9.09 -6.46 -8.29
C LEU A 87 -8.36 -6.77 -6.98
N THR A 88 -7.83 -7.97 -6.84
CA THR A 88 -6.91 -8.33 -5.78
C THR A 88 -5.70 -9.04 -6.33
N ILE A 89 -4.54 -8.58 -5.90
CA ILE A 89 -3.25 -9.11 -6.30
C ILE A 89 -2.60 -9.74 -5.07
N PHE A 90 -2.21 -11.01 -5.20
CA PHE A 90 -1.60 -11.79 -4.13
C PHE A 90 -0.66 -12.86 -4.71
N SER A 91 0.10 -13.52 -3.84
CA SER A 91 0.93 -14.68 -4.19
C SER A 91 0.52 -15.88 -3.33
N THR A 92 0.69 -17.10 -3.86
CA THR A 92 0.45 -18.35 -3.13
C THR A 92 1.58 -18.70 -2.17
N ASP A 93 2.75 -18.09 -2.34
CA ASP A 93 3.92 -18.30 -1.48
C ASP A 93 3.72 -17.56 -0.16
N LYS A 94 2.72 -17.96 0.61
CA LYS A 94 2.54 -17.53 1.99
C LYS A 94 3.60 -18.21 2.82
N THR A 95 4.77 -17.58 2.96
CA THR A 95 5.71 -18.00 4.00
C THR A 95 5.04 -17.72 5.35
N THR A 96 4.61 -18.76 6.06
CA THR A 96 3.94 -18.75 7.37
C THR A 96 4.79 -18.16 8.50
N SER A 97 5.99 -17.67 8.20
CA SER A 97 7.02 -17.27 9.17
C SER A 97 7.22 -15.75 9.27
N ALA A 98 6.62 -14.95 8.40
CA ALA A 98 6.73 -13.50 8.46
C ALA A 98 5.48 -12.91 9.11
N SER A 99 5.64 -12.47 10.37
CA SER A 99 4.91 -11.40 11.08
C SER A 99 3.63 -10.89 10.42
N ASP A 100 2.54 -10.75 11.20
CA ASP A 100 1.22 -10.15 10.89
C ASP A 100 1.22 -8.78 10.15
N LYS A 101 2.39 -8.24 9.80
CA LYS A 101 2.56 -7.07 8.96
C LYS A 101 2.05 -7.36 7.54
N SER A 102 0.89 -6.79 7.23
CA SER A 102 0.29 -6.85 5.91
C SER A 102 1.17 -6.22 4.83
N HIS A 103 2.01 -5.24 5.19
CA HIS A 103 2.91 -4.55 4.27
C HIS A 103 4.00 -3.73 5.02
N VAL A 104 4.99 -3.25 4.27
CA VAL A 104 6.07 -2.35 4.71
C VAL A 104 6.34 -1.31 3.62
N ILE A 105 6.41 -0.04 4.00
CA ILE A 105 6.83 1.08 3.16
C ILE A 105 8.35 1.09 3.08
N THR A 106 8.90 0.95 1.87
CA THR A 106 10.35 0.88 1.64
C THR A 106 10.93 2.17 1.05
N SER A 107 10.09 2.96 0.39
CA SER A 107 10.42 4.27 -0.16
C SER A 107 9.16 5.12 -0.26
N ASN A 108 9.30 6.43 -0.05
CA ASN A 108 8.25 7.41 -0.24
C ASN A 108 8.82 8.68 -0.86
N GLY A 109 7.95 9.44 -1.51
CA GLY A 109 8.17 10.79 -2.03
C GLY A 109 6.85 11.55 -2.10
N ASP A 110 6.84 12.75 -2.65
CA ASP A 110 5.68 13.65 -2.60
C ASP A 110 4.40 13.04 -3.18
N LEU A 111 4.53 12.24 -4.24
CA LEU A 111 3.40 11.58 -4.93
C LEU A 111 3.58 10.07 -5.11
N SER A 112 4.69 9.50 -4.63
CA SER A 112 5.06 8.11 -4.87
C SER A 112 5.26 7.34 -3.57
N LEU A 113 4.87 6.07 -3.58
CA LEU A 113 5.02 5.15 -2.47
C LEU A 113 5.45 3.78 -3.00
N THR A 114 6.49 3.20 -2.41
CA THR A 114 6.84 1.79 -2.64
C THR A 114 6.40 0.96 -1.44
N LEU A 115 5.53 -0.01 -1.71
CA LEU A 115 4.94 -0.89 -0.72
C LEU A 115 5.42 -2.33 -0.96
N ASP A 116 6.13 -2.90 0.00
CA ASP A 116 6.53 -4.30 -0.01
C ASP A 116 5.55 -5.12 0.83
N ILE A 117 5.18 -6.29 0.33
CA ILE A 117 4.44 -7.32 1.06
C ILE A 117 5.40 -8.50 1.27
N PRO A 118 6.11 -8.55 2.42
CA PRO A 118 7.18 -9.51 2.64
C PRO A 118 6.72 -10.96 2.57
N SER A 119 5.53 -11.23 3.12
CA SER A 119 4.91 -12.54 3.22
C SER A 119 4.49 -13.13 1.87
N SER A 120 4.33 -12.32 0.83
CA SER A 120 3.93 -12.75 -0.51
C SER A 120 4.99 -12.43 -1.58
N ASN A 121 6.14 -11.90 -1.17
CA ASN A 121 7.21 -11.45 -2.07
C ASN A 121 6.73 -10.48 -3.17
N LEU A 122 5.82 -9.57 -2.84
CA LEU A 122 5.31 -8.59 -3.80
C LEU A 122 5.83 -7.20 -3.45
N ARG A 123 6.14 -6.41 -4.47
CA ARG A 123 6.45 -4.99 -4.36
C ARG A 123 5.53 -4.20 -5.27
N PHE A 124 4.93 -3.15 -4.74
CA PHE A 124 4.02 -2.26 -5.45
C PHE A 124 4.63 -0.87 -5.53
N PHE A 125 4.56 -0.27 -6.72
CA PHE A 125 4.98 1.10 -6.97
C PHE A 125 3.71 1.92 -7.22
N LEU A 126 3.28 2.64 -6.20
CA LEU A 126 2.05 3.41 -6.21
C LEU A 126 2.39 4.87 -6.45
N VAL A 127 1.84 5.45 -7.51
CA VAL A 127 2.04 6.86 -7.83
C VAL A 127 0.67 7.52 -7.96
N ARG A 128 0.43 8.54 -7.13
CA ARG A 128 -0.81 9.32 -7.18
C ARG A 128 -0.91 10.03 -8.52
N GLY A 129 -2.01 9.85 -9.22
CA GLY A 129 -2.21 10.34 -10.59
C GLY A 129 -1.88 9.33 -11.68
N SER A 130 -1.22 8.21 -11.35
CA SER A 130 -0.92 7.17 -12.32
C SER A 130 -2.19 6.37 -12.68
N PRO A 131 -2.53 6.24 -13.97
CA PRO A 131 -3.61 5.36 -14.40
C PRO A 131 -3.19 3.88 -14.43
N PHE A 132 -1.96 3.56 -14.04
CA PHE A 132 -1.44 2.20 -14.02
C PHE A 132 -1.00 1.81 -12.62
N LEU A 133 -1.32 0.56 -12.25
CA LEU A 133 -0.77 -0.10 -11.07
C LEU A 133 0.44 -0.94 -11.49
N THR A 134 1.59 -0.65 -10.91
CA THR A 134 2.81 -1.43 -11.18
C THR A 134 3.14 -2.29 -9.97
N CYS A 135 3.36 -3.58 -10.20
CA CYS A 135 3.88 -4.50 -9.19
C CYS A 135 4.98 -5.38 -9.78
N SER A 136 5.88 -5.84 -8.91
CA SER A 136 6.98 -6.73 -9.26
C SER A 136 7.12 -7.82 -8.22
N VAL A 137 7.56 -9.00 -8.65
CA VAL A 137 8.01 -10.08 -7.79
C VAL A 137 9.55 -10.00 -7.74
N PRO A 138 10.16 -9.53 -6.63
CA PRO A 138 11.62 -9.53 -6.52
C PRO A 138 12.14 -10.96 -6.67
N ALA A 139 13.17 -11.16 -7.48
CA ALA A 139 13.76 -12.47 -7.66
C ALA A 139 14.29 -13.00 -6.32
N ARG A 140 13.70 -14.11 -5.83
CA ARG A 140 14.34 -14.94 -4.80
C ARG A 140 15.27 -15.91 -5.53
N HIS A 141 16.42 -16.19 -4.92
CA HIS A 141 17.41 -17.09 -5.52
C HIS A 141 16.76 -18.47 -5.72
N GLY A 142 16.38 -18.79 -6.97
CA GLY A 142 15.90 -20.12 -7.37
C GLY A 142 14.38 -20.36 -7.43
N ASP A 143 13.51 -19.41 -7.04
CA ASP A 143 12.05 -19.66 -7.06
C ASP A 143 11.27 -18.41 -7.50
N GLN A 144 10.47 -18.54 -8.56
CA GLN A 144 9.58 -17.48 -9.05
C GLN A 144 8.20 -17.69 -8.43
N SER A 145 7.87 -16.90 -7.41
CA SER A 145 6.53 -16.91 -6.82
C SER A 145 5.49 -16.53 -7.87
N PRO A 146 4.49 -17.38 -8.15
CA PRO A 146 3.45 -17.05 -9.11
C PRO A 146 2.58 -15.89 -8.60
N LEU A 147 2.41 -14.88 -9.46
CA LEU A 147 1.54 -13.73 -9.20
C LEU A 147 0.10 -14.08 -9.59
N PHE A 148 -0.83 -13.94 -8.65
CA PHE A 148 -2.26 -14.16 -8.90
C PHE A 148 -3.03 -12.86 -8.87
N MET A 149 -3.96 -12.73 -9.82
CA MET A 149 -4.91 -11.63 -9.92
C MET A 149 -6.33 -12.18 -9.91
N GLN A 150 -7.11 -11.77 -8.92
CA GLN A 150 -8.51 -12.12 -8.81
C GLN A 150 -9.38 -10.89 -9.11
N PHE A 151 -10.16 -10.96 -10.18
CA PHE A 151 -11.12 -9.95 -10.59
C PHE A 151 -12.50 -10.27 -10.01
N SER A 152 -13.13 -9.33 -9.31
CA SER A 152 -14.45 -9.57 -8.69
C SER A 152 -15.62 -8.93 -9.45
N ARG A 153 -15.38 -7.90 -10.27
CA ARG A 153 -16.42 -7.17 -11.03
C ARG A 153 -16.17 -7.09 -12.55
N PHE A 154 -15.14 -7.74 -13.07
CA PHE A 154 -14.89 -7.79 -14.51
C PHE A 154 -15.61 -8.98 -15.14
N LEU A 155 -16.18 -8.78 -16.33
CA LEU A 155 -16.64 -9.84 -17.24
C LEU A 155 -15.46 -10.75 -17.63
N PRO A 156 -15.70 -11.99 -18.09
CA PRO A 156 -14.65 -13.00 -18.30
C PRO A 156 -13.53 -12.53 -19.23
N ILE A 157 -12.35 -13.13 -19.01
CA ILE A 157 -11.11 -12.86 -19.76
C ILE A 157 -11.37 -13.07 -21.26
N VAL A 158 -11.24 -12.01 -22.05
CA VAL A 158 -11.20 -12.12 -23.51
C VAL A 158 -9.78 -12.51 -23.91
N HIS A 159 -9.55 -13.80 -24.14
CA HIS A 159 -8.35 -14.23 -24.83
C HIS A 159 -8.60 -14.06 -26.33
N SER A 160 -7.91 -13.11 -26.97
CA SER A 160 -7.90 -13.03 -28.44
C SER A 160 -6.95 -14.12 -28.96
N PRO A 161 -7.43 -15.18 -29.61
CA PRO A 161 -6.54 -16.12 -30.26
C PRO A 161 -5.86 -15.40 -31.43
N SER A 162 -4.52 -15.40 -31.43
CA SER A 162 -3.75 -14.99 -32.60
C SER A 162 -4.14 -15.86 -33.79
N ILE A 163 -4.73 -15.24 -34.80
CA ILE A 163 -5.06 -15.86 -36.09
C ILE A 163 -3.72 -16.21 -36.77
N PRO A 164 -3.39 -17.48 -37.03
CA PRO A 164 -2.25 -17.79 -37.87
C PRO A 164 -2.54 -17.35 -39.30
N LEU A 165 -1.69 -16.49 -39.85
CA LEU A 165 -1.65 -16.20 -41.27
C LEU A 165 -1.19 -17.47 -42.00
N SER A 166 -2.06 -18.00 -42.85
CA SER A 166 -1.79 -19.10 -43.80
C SER A 166 -1.08 -18.59 -45.04
#